data_AF-A0AAU4DV36-F1
#
_entry.id   AF-A0AAU4DV36-F1
#
_cell.length_a   1.000
_cell.length_b   1.000
_cell.length_c   1.000
_cell.angle_alpha   90.00
_cell.angle_beta   90.00
_cell.angle_gamma   90.00
#
_symmetry.space_group_name_H-M   'P 1'
#
loop_
_entity.id
_entity.type
_entity.pdbx_description
1 polymer ?
#
loop_
_entity_poly.entity_id
_entity_poly.type
_entity_poly.pdbx_seq_one_letter_code
_entity_poly.pdbx_strand_id
1 'polypeptide(L)'
;MKRAEAGIPEPLTGEAGLPPGLHANELNGAKVAVDHIRTQAALCPNQRLVVAGYSEGAWVLGDALADTELRPLYPRIDKVLLFGDPMFDSDSPAVHAAPGQGPPRQALGAAARALGPRQPSYVPAELEDRSQSYCWSGSGQVDPVCATFGGRPGQRASSPGDPVTPQEWAGAMRVCGSGIEIITQLADCGHLKYADGLSGSFHPRRFDITVSSTTAGWRDTGLHVTKGQTVTIKPVAGSWTVDRRMFDRVGIRGYPADTDHAVAPGCKIADSGAYGQLLAAVGTEGSDVADVAGVEFPAHEAAGGTYTADADGTLFVRINDQDRCLGDNVGLVTVTVTEEVVT
;
A
#
# COMPACT_ATOMS: atom_id res chain seq x y z
N MET A 1 46.28 -31.84 -7.30
CA MET A 1 46.75 -30.45 -7.44
C MET A 1 45.92 -29.75 -8.51
N LYS A 2 44.91 -28.99 -8.08
CA LYS A 2 44.41 -27.72 -8.68
C LYS A 2 43.21 -27.30 -7.83
N ARG A 3 43.44 -26.27 -7.01
CA ARG A 3 42.40 -25.44 -6.36
C ARG A 3 41.82 -24.48 -7.41
N ALA A 4 40.72 -23.83 -7.01
CA ALA A 4 40.07 -22.64 -7.57
C ALA A 4 38.84 -22.99 -8.44
N GLU A 5 37.64 -22.43 -8.26
CA GLU A 5 37.18 -21.27 -7.45
C GLU A 5 35.76 -21.56 -6.94
N ALA A 6 35.54 -21.38 -5.64
CA ALA A 6 34.18 -21.29 -5.11
C ALA A 6 33.64 -19.93 -5.53
N GLY A 7 32.57 -19.93 -6.33
CA GLY A 7 31.83 -18.72 -6.67
C GLY A 7 31.46 -17.97 -5.39
N ILE A 8 31.66 -16.67 -5.41
CA ILE A 8 31.22 -15.74 -4.38
C ILE A 8 29.69 -15.90 -4.27
N PRO A 9 29.13 -16.28 -3.11
CA PRO A 9 27.68 -16.25 -2.94
C PRO A 9 27.22 -14.81 -3.06
N GLU A 10 26.18 -14.58 -3.86
CA GLU A 10 25.45 -13.31 -3.89
C GLU A 10 25.03 -12.89 -2.47
N PRO A 11 25.03 -11.59 -2.17
CA PRO A 11 24.69 -11.12 -0.84
C PRO A 11 23.23 -11.42 -0.52
N LEU A 12 23.01 -12.24 0.51
CA LEU A 12 21.73 -12.35 1.21
C LEU A 12 21.39 -10.97 1.80
N THR A 13 20.69 -10.14 1.04
CA THR A 13 20.09 -8.89 1.53
C THR A 13 18.59 -9.09 1.67
N GLY A 14 18.20 -10.11 2.43
CA GLY A 14 16.86 -10.22 2.98
C GLY A 14 16.88 -9.65 4.39
N GLU A 15 16.02 -8.67 4.67
CA GLU A 15 15.65 -8.27 6.02
C GLU A 15 15.26 -9.53 6.79
N ALA A 16 16.12 -9.96 7.71
CA ALA A 16 15.96 -11.26 8.33
C ALA A 16 14.66 -11.31 9.16
N GLY A 17 13.65 -12.03 8.67
CA GLY A 17 12.45 -12.36 9.43
C GLY A 17 11.16 -11.65 9.01
N LEU A 18 11.15 -10.78 7.99
CA LEU A 18 9.92 -10.24 7.42
C LEU A 18 9.49 -10.98 6.13
N PRO A 19 8.18 -11.03 5.82
CA PRO A 19 7.73 -11.42 4.49
C PRO A 19 8.34 -10.53 3.40
N PRO A 20 8.71 -11.09 2.23
CA PRO A 20 9.17 -10.31 1.09
C PRO A 20 8.16 -9.20 0.72
N GLY A 21 8.66 -8.02 0.37
CA GLY A 21 7.83 -6.89 -0.06
C GLY A 21 7.12 -6.12 1.06
N LEU A 22 6.93 -6.70 2.24
CA LEU A 22 6.17 -6.06 3.33
C LEU A 22 6.73 -4.69 3.74
N HIS A 23 8.05 -4.61 3.96
CA HIS A 23 8.69 -3.35 4.32
C HIS A 23 8.58 -2.31 3.19
N ALA A 24 8.70 -2.73 1.93
CA ALA A 24 8.54 -1.82 0.79
C ALA A 24 7.10 -1.29 0.68
N ASN A 25 6.11 -2.13 0.96
CA ASN A 25 4.69 -1.75 1.00
C ASN A 25 4.42 -0.75 2.13
N GLU A 26 4.97 -1.01 3.31
CA GLU A 26 4.89 -0.10 4.45
C GLU A 26 5.48 1.27 4.12
N LEU A 27 6.71 1.33 3.58
CA LEU A 27 7.35 2.60 3.22
C LEU A 27 6.55 3.40 2.19
N ASN A 28 5.86 2.72 1.26
CA ASN A 28 4.96 3.37 0.32
C ASN A 28 3.69 3.86 1.02
N GLY A 29 3.12 3.06 1.92
CA GLY A 29 1.99 3.44 2.75
C GLY A 29 2.28 4.68 3.60
N ALA A 30 3.47 4.77 4.19
CA ALA A 30 3.90 5.92 4.99
C ALA A 30 3.89 7.21 4.17
N LYS A 31 4.44 7.19 2.94
CA LYS A 31 4.40 8.35 2.03
C LYS A 31 2.97 8.76 1.68
N VAL A 32 2.11 7.79 1.38
CA VAL A 32 0.69 8.05 1.08
C VAL A 32 -0.02 8.67 2.29
N ALA A 33 0.28 8.22 3.51
CA ALA A 33 -0.28 8.78 4.73
C ALA A 33 0.19 10.24 4.97
N VAL A 34 1.48 10.53 4.72
CA VAL A 34 2.01 11.91 4.77
C VAL A 34 1.25 12.82 3.80
N ASP A 35 1.16 12.43 2.53
CA ASP A 35 0.47 13.21 1.49
C ASP A 35 -1.00 13.43 1.84
N HIS A 36 -1.67 12.41 2.37
CA HIS A 36 -3.07 12.49 2.77
C HIS A 36 -3.28 13.49 3.92
N ILE A 37 -2.50 13.38 5.01
CA ILE A 37 -2.60 14.28 6.16
C ILE A 37 -2.30 15.73 5.75
N ARG A 38 -1.28 15.95 4.91
CA ARG A 38 -0.94 17.28 4.38
C ARG A 38 -2.06 17.86 3.53
N THR A 39 -2.59 17.08 2.61
CA THR A 39 -3.67 17.50 1.72
C THR A 39 -4.92 17.87 2.52
N GLN A 40 -5.32 17.02 3.48
CA GLN A 40 -6.45 17.30 4.35
C GLN A 40 -6.23 18.56 5.19
N ALA A 41 -5.03 18.72 5.76
CA ALA A 41 -4.67 19.88 6.56
C ALA A 41 -4.69 21.19 5.75
N ALA A 42 -4.35 21.14 4.46
CA ALA A 42 -4.40 22.28 3.55
C ALA A 42 -5.84 22.64 3.16
N LEU A 43 -6.68 21.64 2.88
CA LEU A 43 -8.10 21.82 2.56
C LEU A 43 -8.89 22.39 3.74
N CYS A 44 -8.55 21.96 4.96
CA CYS A 44 -9.25 22.34 6.18
C CYS A 44 -8.29 22.94 7.21
N PRO A 45 -7.81 24.20 7.06
CA PRO A 45 -6.73 24.76 7.89
C PRO A 45 -6.97 24.76 9.41
N ASN A 46 -8.24 24.79 9.85
CA ASN A 46 -8.61 24.83 11.26
C ASN A 46 -8.99 23.45 11.83
N GLN A 47 -8.96 22.39 11.02
CA GLN A 47 -9.34 21.06 11.47
C GLN A 47 -8.30 20.50 12.45
N ARG A 48 -8.79 19.97 13.58
CA ARG A 48 -8.01 19.13 14.49
C ARG A 48 -8.16 17.67 14.08
N LEU A 49 -7.10 16.88 14.27
CA LEU A 49 -6.95 15.54 13.72
C LEU A 49 -6.87 14.52 14.84
N VAL A 50 -7.58 13.40 14.67
CA VAL A 50 -7.27 12.16 15.36
C VAL A 50 -6.79 11.21 14.29
N VAL A 51 -5.64 10.59 14.51
CA VAL A 51 -5.04 9.64 13.58
C VAL A 51 -4.96 8.28 14.24
N ALA A 52 -5.34 7.23 13.51
CA ALA A 52 -5.37 5.88 14.04
C ALA A 52 -4.83 4.87 13.03
N GLY A 53 -4.14 3.85 13.52
CA GLY A 53 -3.61 2.76 12.72
C GLY A 53 -3.79 1.42 13.43
N TYR A 54 -4.05 0.36 12.66
CA TYR A 54 -4.16 -1.02 13.13
C TYR A 54 -3.20 -1.91 12.35
N SER A 55 -2.48 -2.81 13.03
CA SER A 55 -1.54 -3.76 12.43
C SER A 55 -0.51 -3.03 11.55
N GLU A 56 -0.28 -3.45 10.29
CA GLU A 56 0.58 -2.74 9.32
C GLU A 56 0.24 -1.24 9.22
N GLY A 57 -1.03 -0.87 9.39
CA GLY A 57 -1.44 0.52 9.40
C GLY A 57 -0.95 1.33 10.60
N ALA A 58 -0.75 0.69 11.75
CA ALA A 58 -0.07 1.32 12.88
C ALA A 58 1.42 1.49 12.60
N TRP A 59 2.03 0.56 11.85
CA TRP A 59 3.39 0.70 11.36
C TRP A 59 3.52 1.94 10.47
N VAL A 60 2.76 1.95 9.37
CA VAL A 60 2.65 3.04 8.40
C VAL A 60 2.44 4.39 9.07
N LEU A 61 1.50 4.47 10.02
CA LEU A 61 1.20 5.73 10.69
C LEU A 61 2.35 6.19 11.59
N GLY A 62 3.02 5.28 12.31
CA GLY A 62 4.19 5.61 13.10
C GLY A 62 5.33 6.19 12.26
N ASP A 63 5.59 5.60 11.10
CA ASP A 63 6.66 6.01 10.19
C ASP A 63 6.29 7.30 9.44
N ALA A 64 5.02 7.45 9.04
CA ALA A 64 4.50 8.71 8.49
C ALA A 64 4.61 9.86 9.49
N LEU A 65 4.28 9.63 10.77
CA LEU A 65 4.42 10.63 11.82
C LEU A 65 5.88 11.01 12.05
N ALA A 66 6.84 10.10 11.83
CA ALA A 66 8.27 10.41 11.91
C ALA A 66 8.78 11.30 10.75
N ASP A 67 8.00 11.42 9.66
CA ASP A 67 8.35 12.31 8.55
C ASP A 67 8.29 13.79 8.98
N THR A 68 9.39 14.51 8.69
CA THR A 68 9.53 15.93 9.01
C THR A 68 8.48 16.82 8.37
N GLU A 69 7.86 16.39 7.27
CA GLU A 69 6.79 17.13 6.60
C GLU A 69 5.50 17.22 7.43
N LEU A 70 5.26 16.26 8.34
CA LEU A 70 4.09 16.30 9.23
C LEU A 70 4.34 17.09 10.51
N ARG A 71 5.59 17.40 10.86
CA ARG A 71 5.94 18.13 12.08
C ARG A 71 5.19 19.47 12.25
N PRO A 72 5.00 20.31 11.19
CA PRO A 72 4.19 21.52 11.29
C PRO A 72 2.71 21.28 11.65
N LEU A 73 2.20 20.06 11.44
CA LEU A 73 0.82 19.69 11.68
C LEU A 73 0.59 19.07 13.07
N TYR A 74 1.64 18.72 13.81
CA TYR A 74 1.51 18.13 15.15
C TYR A 74 0.64 18.95 16.13
N PRO A 75 0.70 20.30 16.16
CA PRO A 75 -0.19 21.07 17.03
C PRO A 75 -1.68 20.86 16.75
N ARG A 76 -2.02 20.35 15.55
CA ARG A 76 -3.37 20.04 15.11
C ARG A 76 -3.76 18.58 15.37
N ILE A 77 -2.82 17.72 15.75
CA ILE A 77 -3.12 16.32 16.08
C ILE A 77 -3.48 16.25 17.57
N ASP A 78 -4.71 15.84 17.85
CA ASP A 78 -5.27 15.70 19.19
C ASP A 78 -4.97 14.35 19.81
N LYS A 79 -4.98 13.29 19.00
CA LYS A 79 -4.69 11.92 19.41
C LYS A 79 -4.06 11.10 18.30
N VAL A 80 -3.16 10.22 18.70
CA VAL A 80 -2.61 9.14 17.89
C VAL A 80 -3.01 7.82 18.55
N LEU A 81 -3.64 6.91 17.80
CA LEU A 81 -4.09 5.62 18.30
C LEU A 81 -3.46 4.50 17.47
N LEU A 82 -2.66 3.64 18.09
CA LEU A 82 -1.99 2.52 17.44
C LEU A 82 -2.52 1.23 18.06
N PHE A 83 -2.90 0.27 17.23
CA PHE A 83 -3.47 -1.00 17.68
C PHE A 83 -2.74 -2.16 17.00
N GLY A 84 -2.24 -3.11 17.77
CA GLY A 84 -1.55 -4.26 17.18
C GLY A 84 -0.30 -3.88 16.38
N ASP A 85 0.40 -2.80 16.74
CA ASP A 85 1.54 -2.26 15.98
C ASP A 85 2.69 -3.28 15.85
N PRO A 86 3.07 -3.71 14.63
CA PRO A 86 4.25 -4.55 14.41
C PRO A 86 5.56 -3.92 14.91
N MET A 87 5.61 -2.61 15.08
CA MET A 87 6.76 -1.89 15.62
C MET A 87 6.65 -1.62 17.13
N PHE A 88 5.63 -2.17 17.81
CA PHE A 88 5.33 -1.92 19.22
C PHE A 88 6.58 -2.00 20.12
N ASP A 89 6.72 -1.02 21.00
CA ASP A 89 7.80 -0.96 21.97
C ASP A 89 7.23 -0.81 23.39
N SER A 90 7.28 -1.89 24.18
CA SER A 90 6.76 -1.89 25.55
C SER A 90 7.47 -0.91 26.51
N ASP A 91 8.67 -0.43 26.16
CA ASP A 91 9.40 0.57 26.94
C ASP A 91 8.96 2.01 26.57
N SER A 92 8.10 2.18 25.55
CA SER A 92 7.56 3.48 25.14
C SER A 92 6.47 4.00 26.09
N PRO A 93 6.51 5.28 26.48
CA PRO A 93 5.45 5.93 27.27
C PRO A 93 4.12 6.07 26.52
N ALA A 94 4.11 5.93 25.19
CA ALA A 94 2.89 5.88 24.41
C ALA A 94 2.13 4.54 24.56
N VAL A 95 2.69 3.54 25.26
CA VAL A 95 2.03 2.25 25.47
C VAL A 95 0.93 2.36 26.52
N HIS A 96 -0.27 1.92 26.14
CA HIS A 96 -1.43 1.87 27.01
C HIS A 96 -1.98 0.46 27.12
N ALA A 97 -2.50 0.16 28.31
CA ALA A 97 -3.22 -1.07 28.55
C ALA A 97 -4.62 -1.00 27.93
N ALA A 98 -5.07 -2.09 27.30
CA ALA A 98 -6.50 -2.24 27.01
C ALA A 98 -7.31 -2.27 28.33
N PRO A 99 -8.56 -1.77 28.36
CA PRO A 99 -9.39 -1.80 29.55
C PRO A 99 -9.50 -3.21 30.16
N GLY A 100 -9.18 -3.35 31.45
CA GLY A 100 -9.23 -4.63 32.16
C GLY A 100 -8.01 -5.54 31.94
N GLN A 101 -6.99 -5.08 31.20
CA GLN A 101 -5.75 -5.80 30.94
C GLN A 101 -4.53 -4.94 31.29
N GLY A 102 -3.35 -5.55 31.37
CA GLY A 102 -2.07 -4.84 31.34
C GLY A 102 -1.50 -4.86 29.91
N PRO A 103 -0.63 -3.92 29.52
CA PRO A 103 0.11 -4.08 28.27
C PRO A 103 1.12 -5.23 28.43
N PRO A 104 1.45 -5.95 27.34
CA PRO A 104 2.53 -6.93 27.38
C PRO A 104 3.85 -6.21 27.70
N ARG A 105 4.48 -6.59 28.82
CA ARG A 105 5.74 -5.99 29.30
C ARG A 105 6.93 -6.69 28.66
N GLN A 106 8.02 -5.96 28.43
CA GLN A 106 9.24 -6.50 27.82
C GLN A 106 8.98 -7.14 26.44
N ALA A 107 7.96 -6.64 25.75
CA ALA A 107 7.54 -7.09 24.45
C ALA A 107 8.02 -6.10 23.40
N LEU A 108 8.47 -6.66 22.27
CA LEU A 108 8.70 -5.91 21.04
C LEU A 108 7.78 -6.47 19.96
N GLY A 109 7.24 -5.58 19.15
CA GLY A 109 6.52 -5.97 17.95
C GLY A 109 7.43 -6.76 17.00
N ALA A 110 6.81 -7.62 16.20
CA ALA A 110 7.54 -8.54 15.36
C ALA A 110 8.39 -7.80 14.31
N ALA A 111 7.94 -6.67 13.77
CA ALA A 111 8.72 -5.84 12.85
C ALA A 111 9.85 -5.11 13.59
N ALA A 112 9.58 -4.57 14.78
CA ALA A 112 10.63 -3.98 15.62
C ALA A 112 11.72 -4.99 16.00
N ARG A 113 11.38 -6.29 16.08
CA ARG A 113 12.37 -7.34 16.31
C ARG A 113 13.19 -7.68 15.07
N ALA A 114 12.59 -7.64 13.88
CA ALA A 114 13.28 -7.92 12.62
C ALA A 114 14.17 -6.75 12.16
N LEU A 115 13.69 -5.52 12.34
CA LEU A 115 14.30 -4.29 11.81
C LEU A 115 15.01 -3.45 12.88
N GLY A 116 14.72 -3.71 14.15
CA GLY A 116 15.04 -2.82 15.26
C GLY A 116 13.85 -1.91 15.62
N PRO A 117 13.77 -1.43 16.87
CA PRO A 117 12.75 -0.46 17.27
C PRO A 117 12.89 0.86 16.51
N ARG A 118 11.77 1.55 16.26
CA ARG A 118 11.79 2.88 15.62
C ARG A 118 12.74 3.84 16.33
N GLN A 119 13.48 4.61 15.53
CA GLN A 119 14.42 5.63 15.99
C GLN A 119 13.99 7.02 15.53
N PRO A 120 14.27 8.10 16.29
CA PRO A 120 14.90 8.08 17.62
C PRO A 120 13.94 7.67 18.75
N SER A 121 12.64 7.57 18.46
CA SER A 121 11.60 7.20 19.42
C SER A 121 10.47 6.44 18.72
N TYR A 122 9.67 5.71 19.49
CA TYR A 122 8.56 4.88 18.98
C TYR A 122 7.46 5.70 18.28
N VAL A 123 7.19 6.90 18.80
CA VAL A 123 6.42 7.97 18.18
C VAL A 123 7.20 9.28 18.38
N PRO A 124 7.02 10.32 17.56
CA PRO A 124 7.67 11.62 17.78
C PRO A 124 7.41 12.15 19.19
N ALA A 125 8.45 12.64 19.87
CA ALA A 125 8.37 13.09 21.26
C ALA A 125 7.28 14.16 21.49
N GLU A 126 7.04 15.03 20.50
CA GLU A 126 6.00 16.06 20.54
C GLU A 126 4.56 15.53 20.49
N LEU A 127 4.37 14.26 20.12
CA LEU A 127 3.06 13.58 20.06
C LEU A 127 2.91 12.52 21.15
N GLU A 128 3.95 12.26 21.93
CA GLU A 128 4.00 11.18 22.91
C GLU A 128 2.89 11.31 23.97
N ASP A 129 2.65 12.51 24.47
CA ASP A 129 1.65 12.85 25.49
C ASP A 129 0.19 12.57 25.07
N ARG A 130 -0.02 12.40 23.77
CA ARG A 130 -1.32 12.17 23.15
C ARG A 130 -1.36 10.94 22.26
N SER A 131 -0.32 10.11 22.32
CA SER A 131 -0.25 8.84 21.62
C SER A 131 -0.65 7.70 22.55
N GLN A 132 -1.42 6.76 22.02
CA GLN A 132 -1.83 5.57 22.73
C GLN A 132 -1.65 4.36 21.84
N SER A 133 -0.80 3.44 22.26
CA SER A 133 -0.49 2.22 21.56
C SER A 133 -0.95 1.01 22.37
N TYR A 134 -1.83 0.24 21.78
CA TYR A 134 -2.48 -0.91 22.39
C TYR A 134 -1.97 -2.19 21.77
N CYS A 135 -1.48 -3.09 22.61
CA CYS A 135 -1.15 -4.45 22.24
C CYS A 135 -1.88 -5.41 23.17
N TRP A 136 -2.60 -6.37 22.61
CA TRP A 136 -3.47 -7.25 23.39
C TRP A 136 -2.66 -8.27 24.19
N SER A 137 -3.03 -8.46 25.47
CA SER A 137 -2.55 -9.55 26.31
C SER A 137 -3.64 -10.04 27.27
N GLY A 138 -3.88 -11.35 27.33
CA GLY A 138 -4.93 -11.92 28.17
C GLY A 138 -4.86 -13.45 28.27
N SER A 139 -5.27 -14.02 29.41
CA SER A 139 -5.35 -15.48 29.62
C SER A 139 -4.10 -16.29 29.23
N GLY A 140 -2.91 -15.71 29.39
CA GLY A 140 -1.64 -16.34 29.00
C GLY A 140 -1.32 -16.29 27.50
N GLN A 141 -2.10 -15.56 26.73
CA GLN A 141 -1.90 -15.29 25.31
C GLN A 141 -1.55 -13.82 25.09
N VAL A 142 -0.83 -13.56 24.00
CA VAL A 142 -0.53 -12.21 23.52
C VAL A 142 -0.77 -12.15 22.02
N ASP A 143 -0.95 -10.93 21.51
CA ASP A 143 -0.96 -10.69 20.08
C ASP A 143 0.45 -10.87 19.52
N PRO A 144 0.69 -11.87 18.64
CA PRO A 144 2.02 -12.18 18.13
C PRO A 144 2.56 -11.11 17.16
N VAL A 145 1.73 -10.21 16.64
CA VAL A 145 2.15 -9.12 15.75
C VAL A 145 2.86 -8.04 16.57
N CYS A 146 2.25 -7.59 17.66
CA CYS A 146 2.78 -6.50 18.48
C CYS A 146 3.52 -6.95 19.74
N ALA A 147 3.44 -8.23 20.11
CA ALA A 147 4.13 -8.76 21.28
C ALA A 147 4.86 -10.07 20.96
N THR A 148 6.13 -9.93 20.65
CA THR A 148 7.10 -11.03 20.67
C THR A 148 7.98 -10.93 21.93
N PHE A 149 8.29 -12.08 22.52
CA PHE A 149 9.15 -12.18 23.69
C PHE A 149 10.50 -12.77 23.31
N GLY A 150 11.59 -12.09 23.66
CA GLY A 150 12.95 -12.51 23.32
C GLY A 150 13.93 -11.45 23.75
N GLY A 151 14.99 -11.87 24.45
CA GLY A 151 15.80 -11.01 25.32
C GLY A 151 16.31 -9.73 24.66
N ARG A 152 16.31 -8.65 25.46
CA ARG A 152 17.04 -7.40 25.20
C ARG A 152 18.45 -7.71 24.67
N PRO A 153 19.03 -6.87 23.80
CA PRO A 153 20.44 -6.99 23.41
C PRO A 153 21.31 -7.06 24.68
N GLY A 154 21.91 -8.22 24.95
CA GLY A 154 22.80 -8.44 26.10
C GLY A 154 22.27 -9.29 27.26
N GLN A 155 21.02 -9.78 27.24
CA GLN A 155 20.55 -10.79 28.21
C GLN A 155 20.55 -12.19 27.59
N ARG A 156 21.19 -13.17 28.26
CA ARG A 156 21.13 -14.58 27.87
C ARG A 156 19.68 -15.06 27.95
N ALA A 157 19.09 -15.36 26.79
CA ALA A 157 17.81 -16.02 26.66
C ALA A 157 17.83 -17.34 27.44
N SER A 158 16.94 -17.48 28.42
CA SER A 158 16.62 -18.78 28.99
C SER A 158 15.48 -19.35 28.14
N SER A 159 15.86 -20.24 27.22
CA SER A 159 15.04 -20.94 26.22
C SER A 159 14.88 -20.21 24.87
N PRO A 160 15.10 -20.92 23.74
CA PRO A 160 15.05 -20.35 22.41
C PRO A 160 13.59 -20.17 21.99
N GLY A 161 13.10 -18.94 21.98
CA GLY A 161 11.99 -18.55 21.12
C GLY A 161 12.58 -18.18 19.77
N ASP A 162 12.46 -19.07 18.81
CA ASP A 162 12.91 -18.86 17.43
C ASP A 162 12.37 -17.52 16.88
N PRO A 163 13.11 -16.84 15.99
CA PRO A 163 12.55 -15.72 15.24
C PRO A 163 11.25 -16.15 14.58
N VAL A 164 10.21 -15.30 14.66
CA VAL A 164 8.92 -15.55 13.99
C VAL A 164 9.22 -15.87 12.52
N THR A 165 8.91 -17.08 12.09
CA THR A 165 9.15 -17.50 10.71
C THR A 165 8.27 -16.67 9.77
N PRO A 166 8.67 -16.46 8.50
CA PRO A 166 7.81 -15.81 7.50
C PRO A 166 6.42 -16.46 7.37
N GLN A 167 6.29 -17.77 7.64
CA GLN A 167 4.99 -18.46 7.67
C GLN A 167 4.15 -18.13 8.91
N GLU A 168 4.76 -17.98 10.09
CA GLU A 168 4.05 -17.54 11.31
C GLU A 168 3.60 -16.09 11.18
N TRP A 169 4.41 -15.23 10.55
CA TRP A 169 4.05 -13.88 10.15
C TRP A 169 2.85 -13.85 9.20
N ALA A 170 2.92 -14.59 8.09
CA ALA A 170 1.83 -14.67 7.12
C ALA A 170 0.55 -15.24 7.76
N GLY A 171 0.68 -16.16 8.72
CA GLY A 171 -0.43 -16.70 9.50
C GLY A 171 -1.08 -15.66 10.41
N ALA A 172 -0.28 -14.86 11.13
CA ALA A 172 -0.78 -13.80 12.01
C ALA A 172 -1.48 -12.68 11.22
N MET A 173 -0.92 -12.30 10.06
CA MET A 173 -1.50 -11.27 9.18
C MET A 173 -2.77 -11.75 8.46
N ARG A 174 -2.92 -13.05 8.14
CA ARG A 174 -4.16 -13.60 7.55
C ARG A 174 -5.38 -13.51 8.47
N VAL A 175 -5.18 -13.49 9.79
CA VAL A 175 -6.26 -13.40 10.78
C VAL A 175 -6.68 -11.94 11.00
N CYS A 176 -5.81 -10.99 10.67
CA CYS A 176 -6.01 -9.56 10.85
C CYS A 176 -6.18 -8.89 9.48
N GLY A 177 -7.36 -9.03 8.88
CA GLY A 177 -7.70 -8.32 7.64
C GLY A 177 -7.35 -6.83 7.74
N SER A 178 -6.67 -6.33 6.72
CA SER A 178 -6.20 -4.95 6.59
C SER A 178 -7.37 -3.97 6.72
N GLY A 179 -7.26 -3.08 7.71
CA GLY A 179 -8.23 -2.02 7.93
C GLY A 179 -7.59 -0.88 8.69
N ILE A 180 -7.25 0.20 7.98
CA ILE A 180 -7.29 1.54 8.57
C ILE A 180 -8.55 2.21 8.06
N GLU A 181 -9.38 2.62 9.00
CA GLU A 181 -10.33 3.72 8.91
C GLU A 181 -10.11 4.47 10.23
N ILE A 182 -9.81 5.76 10.31
CA ILE A 182 -10.61 6.90 9.85
C ILE A 182 -9.68 8.14 9.80
N ILE A 183 -9.67 8.89 8.69
CA ILE A 183 -9.66 10.37 8.73
C ILE A 183 -10.86 10.84 7.91
N THR A 184 -11.70 11.60 8.60
CA THR A 184 -13.04 12.01 8.22
C THR A 184 -13.11 12.65 6.83
N GLN A 185 -13.87 12.04 5.94
CA GLN A 185 -14.71 12.82 5.03
C GLN A 185 -15.88 13.37 5.83
N LEU A 186 -16.13 14.66 5.74
CA LEU A 186 -17.44 15.22 5.46
C LEU A 186 -17.26 16.65 4.98
N ALA A 187 -18.00 16.96 3.93
CA ALA A 187 -18.09 18.23 3.25
C ALA A 187 -18.40 19.37 4.24
N ASP A 188 -17.76 20.51 4.01
CA ASP A 188 -17.85 21.76 4.77
C ASP A 188 -17.43 21.65 6.25
N CYS A 189 -16.69 22.66 6.72
CA CYS A 189 -16.07 22.70 8.04
C CYS A 189 -17.10 22.79 9.20
N GLY A 190 -17.90 21.74 9.44
CA GLY A 190 -18.98 21.70 10.42
C GLY A 190 -19.07 20.38 11.20
N HIS A 191 -19.06 20.52 12.53
CA HIS A 191 -19.22 19.45 13.53
C HIS A 191 -20.39 18.49 13.24
N LEU A 192 -20.16 17.18 13.30
CA LEU A 192 -21.20 16.19 13.59
C LEU A 192 -20.70 15.12 14.57
N LYS A 193 -21.54 14.83 15.56
CA LYS A 193 -21.33 13.89 16.66
C LYS A 193 -21.62 12.46 16.20
N TYR A 194 -20.81 11.52 16.68
CA TYR A 194 -21.04 10.07 16.55
C TYR A 194 -22.21 9.62 17.44
N ALA A 195 -23.25 9.07 16.82
CA ALA A 195 -24.11 8.04 17.38
C ALA A 195 -24.82 7.32 16.23
N ASP A 196 -24.76 5.99 16.28
CA ASP A 196 -25.52 5.01 15.49
C ASP A 196 -25.06 4.69 14.06
N GLY A 197 -24.64 3.42 13.89
CA GLY A 197 -24.85 2.62 12.68
C GLY A 197 -24.04 3.01 11.45
N LEU A 198 -23.05 2.17 11.12
CA LEU A 198 -22.28 2.18 9.88
C LEU A 198 -23.18 2.27 8.63
N SER A 199 -23.41 3.50 8.15
CA SER A 199 -23.96 3.83 6.84
C SER A 199 -23.50 5.25 6.46
N GLY A 200 -22.18 5.42 6.35
CA GLY A 200 -21.57 6.69 5.93
C GLY A 200 -21.05 6.56 4.49
N SER A 201 -21.48 7.47 3.61
CA SER A 201 -21.09 7.56 2.21
C SER A 201 -19.56 7.64 2.02
N PHE A 202 -18.97 6.57 1.47
CA PHE A 202 -17.60 6.55 0.96
C PHE A 202 -17.46 7.60 -0.15
N HIS A 203 -16.49 8.51 -0.09
CA HIS A 203 -15.98 9.16 -1.31
C HIS A 203 -14.84 8.30 -1.86
N PRO A 204 -14.73 8.21 -3.19
CA PRO A 204 -13.93 7.19 -3.80
C PRO A 204 -12.43 7.46 -3.62
N ARG A 205 -11.65 6.42 -3.23
CA ARG A 205 -10.19 6.52 -3.11
C ARG A 205 -9.59 6.82 -4.47
N ARG A 206 -8.70 7.82 -4.55
CA ARG A 206 -8.09 8.31 -5.79
C ARG A 206 -6.58 8.08 -5.79
N PHE A 207 -6.06 7.39 -6.80
CA PHE A 207 -4.63 7.11 -6.97
C PHE A 207 -4.13 7.60 -8.33
N ASP A 208 -3.08 8.42 -8.36
CA ASP A 208 -2.46 8.87 -9.61
C ASP A 208 -1.27 7.96 -9.96
N ILE A 209 -1.43 7.18 -11.03
CA ILE A 209 -0.51 6.14 -11.46
C ILE A 209 0.14 6.55 -12.77
N THR A 210 1.47 6.51 -12.84
CA THR A 210 2.22 6.73 -14.07
C THR A 210 2.67 5.41 -14.67
N VAL A 211 2.25 5.14 -15.90
CA VAL A 211 2.52 3.90 -16.63
C VAL A 211 3.44 4.21 -17.80
N SER A 212 4.63 3.62 -17.82
CA SER A 212 5.58 3.74 -18.93
C SER A 212 5.34 2.65 -19.97
N SER A 213 5.37 3.01 -21.26
CA SER A 213 5.25 2.02 -22.34
C SER A 213 6.53 1.21 -22.59
N THR A 214 7.64 1.58 -21.96
CA THR A 214 8.96 0.93 -22.16
C THR A 214 9.33 -0.02 -21.03
N THR A 215 8.58 -0.04 -19.93
CA THR A 215 8.90 -0.95 -18.82
C THR A 215 8.12 -2.25 -18.95
N ALA A 216 8.84 -3.37 -18.87
CA ALA A 216 8.24 -4.69 -18.78
C ALA A 216 7.38 -4.85 -17.52
N GLY A 217 6.35 -5.67 -17.63
CA GLY A 217 5.51 -6.08 -16.52
C GLY A 217 4.34 -5.15 -16.17
N TRP A 218 3.64 -5.54 -15.12
CA TRP A 218 2.46 -4.88 -14.58
C TRP A 218 2.83 -3.82 -13.55
N ARG A 219 2.10 -2.71 -13.51
CA ARG A 219 2.28 -1.65 -12.51
C ARG A 219 1.23 -1.75 -11.43
N ASP A 220 1.68 -1.96 -10.20
CA ASP A 220 0.85 -1.94 -9.01
C ASP A 220 0.25 -0.55 -8.81
N THR A 221 -1.06 -0.49 -8.57
CA THR A 221 -1.77 0.75 -8.28
C THR A 221 -1.89 1.05 -6.78
N GLY A 222 -1.55 0.08 -5.92
CA GLY A 222 -1.78 0.10 -4.48
C GLY A 222 -3.23 -0.16 -4.09
N LEU A 223 -4.12 -0.41 -5.06
CA LEU A 223 -5.54 -0.61 -4.82
C LEU A 223 -5.86 -2.10 -4.71
N HIS A 224 -6.50 -2.50 -3.61
CA HIS A 224 -7.06 -3.84 -3.47
C HIS A 224 -8.55 -3.82 -3.82
N VAL A 225 -8.96 -4.69 -4.72
CA VAL A 225 -10.33 -4.79 -5.21
C VAL A 225 -10.92 -6.15 -4.88
N THR A 226 -12.24 -6.19 -4.69
CA THR A 226 -13.00 -7.43 -4.54
C THR A 226 -13.69 -7.80 -5.86
N LYS A 227 -13.95 -9.08 -6.08
CA LYS A 227 -14.68 -9.56 -7.24
C LYS A 227 -16.04 -8.87 -7.36
N GLY A 228 -16.32 -8.32 -8.54
CA GLY A 228 -17.51 -7.55 -8.86
C GLY A 228 -17.37 -6.05 -8.58
N GLN A 229 -16.29 -5.62 -7.91
CA GLN A 229 -16.03 -4.20 -7.69
C GLN A 229 -15.66 -3.52 -9.02
N THR A 230 -16.28 -2.38 -9.27
CA THR A 230 -15.99 -1.53 -10.42
C THR A 230 -15.08 -0.39 -10.00
N VAL A 231 -14.06 -0.10 -10.80
CA VAL A 231 -13.19 1.06 -10.65
C VAL A 231 -13.25 1.92 -11.91
N THR A 232 -13.16 3.23 -11.72
CA THR A 232 -13.04 4.22 -12.79
C THR A 232 -11.57 4.60 -12.98
N ILE A 233 -11.09 4.61 -14.22
CA ILE A 233 -9.73 5.00 -14.60
C ILE A 233 -9.80 6.19 -15.56
N LYS A 234 -9.32 7.36 -15.14
CA LYS A 234 -9.37 8.61 -15.91
C LYS A 234 -7.98 9.02 -16.39
N PRO A 235 -7.85 9.47 -17.66
CA PRO A 235 -6.58 10.03 -18.12
C PRO A 235 -6.32 11.37 -17.41
N VAL A 236 -5.08 11.57 -16.97
CA VAL A 236 -4.61 12.84 -16.42
C VAL A 236 -3.74 13.55 -17.45
N ALA A 237 -2.71 12.86 -17.95
CA ALA A 237 -1.74 13.42 -18.88
C ALA A 237 -0.96 12.32 -19.61
N GLY A 238 -0.19 12.72 -20.63
CA GLY A 238 0.74 11.85 -21.31
C GLY A 238 0.17 11.14 -22.54
N SER A 239 1.07 10.49 -23.27
CA SER A 239 0.79 9.66 -24.44
C SER A 239 1.99 8.77 -24.72
N TRP A 240 1.74 7.63 -25.35
CA TRP A 240 2.76 6.65 -25.70
C TRP A 240 2.54 6.08 -27.10
N THR A 241 3.50 5.32 -27.62
CA THR A 241 3.38 4.56 -28.87
C THR A 241 4.04 3.19 -28.68
N VAL A 242 3.52 2.19 -29.41
CA VAL A 242 4.08 0.83 -29.50
C VAL A 242 5.19 0.70 -30.57
N ASP A 243 5.42 1.72 -31.40
CA ASP A 243 6.63 1.82 -32.22
C ASP A 243 6.84 3.29 -32.58
N ARG A 244 7.86 3.90 -31.96
CA ARG A 244 8.22 5.30 -32.16
C ARG A 244 8.64 5.68 -33.59
N ARG A 245 8.89 4.69 -34.45
CA ARG A 245 9.33 4.88 -35.83
C ARG A 245 8.17 4.82 -36.81
N MET A 246 7.13 4.03 -36.50
CA MET A 246 6.06 3.72 -37.43
C MET A 246 4.71 4.32 -37.06
N PHE A 247 4.44 4.55 -35.76
CA PHE A 247 3.11 4.95 -35.30
C PHE A 247 3.14 6.20 -34.42
N ASP A 248 2.12 7.05 -34.60
CA ASP A 248 1.88 8.22 -33.77
C ASP A 248 1.62 7.83 -32.30
N ARG A 249 1.76 8.79 -31.40
CA ARG A 249 1.41 8.56 -29.99
C ARG A 249 -0.10 8.57 -29.79
N VAL A 250 -0.56 7.69 -28.91
CA VAL A 250 -1.94 7.53 -28.46
C VAL A 250 -2.04 7.71 -26.95
N GLY A 251 -3.24 8.03 -26.50
CA GLY A 251 -3.61 8.02 -25.08
C GLY A 251 -3.99 6.62 -24.60
N ILE A 252 -4.78 6.55 -23.53
CA ILE A 252 -5.06 5.30 -22.81
C ILE A 252 -6.01 4.36 -23.56
N ARG A 253 -6.60 4.80 -24.67
CA ARG A 253 -7.47 3.99 -25.53
C ARG A 253 -6.74 3.10 -26.51
N GLY A 254 -5.48 3.40 -26.79
CA GLY A 254 -4.75 2.77 -27.87
C GLY A 254 -5.14 3.29 -29.25
N TYR A 255 -4.73 2.54 -30.27
CA TYR A 255 -4.90 2.92 -31.66
C TYR A 255 -6.33 2.76 -32.19
N PRO A 256 -6.77 3.62 -33.14
CA PRO A 256 -7.97 3.35 -33.91
C PRO A 256 -7.80 2.09 -34.76
N ALA A 257 -8.92 1.45 -35.12
CA ALA A 257 -8.95 0.11 -35.71
C ALA A 257 -8.11 -0.05 -37.00
N ASP A 258 -8.04 0.98 -37.83
CA ASP A 258 -7.22 1.00 -39.05
C ASP A 258 -5.72 0.93 -38.75
N THR A 259 -5.27 1.69 -37.75
CA THR A 259 -3.88 1.69 -37.29
C THR A 259 -3.57 0.42 -36.48
N ASP A 260 -4.49 -0.02 -35.63
CA ASP A 260 -4.37 -1.24 -34.84
C ASP A 260 -4.16 -2.48 -35.72
N HIS A 261 -4.89 -2.60 -36.83
CA HIS A 261 -4.72 -3.67 -37.81
C HIS A 261 -3.40 -3.59 -38.60
N ALA A 262 -2.76 -2.42 -38.64
CA ALA A 262 -1.46 -2.23 -39.30
C ALA A 262 -0.27 -2.60 -38.39
N VAL A 263 -0.48 -2.65 -37.07
CA VAL A 263 0.53 -3.13 -36.12
C VAL A 263 0.72 -4.64 -36.29
N ALA A 264 1.98 -5.10 -36.31
CA ALA A 264 2.28 -6.51 -36.49
C ALA A 264 1.58 -7.39 -35.43
N PRO A 265 0.94 -8.50 -35.82
CA PRO A 265 0.24 -9.36 -34.88
C PRO A 265 1.22 -10.12 -33.96
N GLY A 266 0.74 -10.51 -32.77
CA GLY A 266 1.46 -11.39 -31.85
C GLY A 266 2.09 -10.70 -30.64
N CYS A 267 1.93 -9.39 -30.50
CA CYS A 267 2.40 -8.61 -29.36
C CYS A 267 1.27 -8.13 -28.44
N LYS A 268 -0.02 -8.32 -28.79
CA LYS A 268 -1.12 -8.01 -27.87
C LYS A 268 -1.14 -8.98 -26.69
N ILE A 269 -1.54 -8.47 -25.53
CA ILE A 269 -1.80 -9.27 -24.33
C ILE A 269 -3.27 -9.61 -24.25
N ALA A 270 -4.12 -8.60 -24.43
CA ALA A 270 -5.56 -8.77 -24.57
C ALA A 270 -5.93 -8.60 -26.04
N ASP A 271 -6.30 -9.71 -26.69
CA ASP A 271 -6.70 -9.72 -28.11
C ASP A 271 -7.95 -8.89 -28.38
N SER A 272 -8.81 -8.72 -27.37
CA SER A 272 -10.01 -7.89 -27.43
C SER A 272 -9.72 -6.39 -27.41
N GLY A 273 -8.52 -5.99 -27.01
CA GLY A 273 -8.10 -4.59 -26.91
C GLY A 273 -7.29 -4.10 -28.11
N ALA A 274 -7.21 -2.78 -28.28
CA ALA A 274 -6.29 -2.17 -29.25
C ALA A 274 -4.86 -2.19 -28.72
N TYR A 275 -3.87 -2.23 -29.61
CA TYR A 275 -2.48 -1.94 -29.27
C TYR A 275 -2.38 -0.55 -28.63
N GLY A 276 -1.54 -0.45 -27.60
CA GLY A 276 -1.39 0.80 -26.86
C GLY A 276 -2.58 1.14 -25.95
N GLN A 277 -3.61 0.30 -25.86
CA GLN A 277 -4.68 0.50 -24.88
C GLN A 277 -4.13 0.25 -23.46
N LEU A 278 -4.63 0.98 -22.48
CA LEU A 278 -4.40 0.68 -21.08
C LEU A 278 -5.19 -0.58 -20.69
N LEU A 279 -4.48 -1.56 -20.16
CA LEU A 279 -5.04 -2.76 -19.56
C LEU A 279 -5.08 -2.60 -18.04
N ALA A 280 -6.06 -3.27 -17.44
CA ALA A 280 -6.16 -3.47 -16.00
C ALA A 280 -6.16 -4.98 -15.71
N ALA A 281 -5.62 -5.36 -14.56
CA ALA A 281 -5.68 -6.74 -14.11
C ALA A 281 -5.65 -6.89 -12.60
N VAL A 282 -6.19 -8.00 -12.09
CA VAL A 282 -6.15 -8.34 -10.65
C VAL A 282 -5.25 -9.54 -10.37
N GLY A 283 -4.42 -9.43 -9.34
CA GLY A 283 -3.47 -10.46 -8.92
C GLY A 283 -2.95 -10.29 -7.49
N THR A 284 -2.06 -11.19 -7.06
CA THR A 284 -1.52 -11.19 -5.69
C THR A 284 -0.11 -10.59 -5.57
N GLU A 285 0.70 -10.63 -6.64
CA GLU A 285 2.00 -9.93 -6.76
C GLU A 285 2.59 -10.13 -8.17
N GLY A 286 3.21 -9.10 -8.76
CA GLY A 286 3.99 -9.25 -10.00
C GLY A 286 3.21 -9.75 -11.23
N SER A 287 3.84 -10.57 -12.07
CA SER A 287 3.27 -11.08 -13.34
C SER A 287 2.19 -12.16 -13.18
N ASP A 288 1.88 -12.59 -11.96
CA ASP A 288 0.79 -13.54 -11.65
C ASP A 288 -0.55 -12.80 -11.57
N VAL A 289 -0.99 -12.29 -12.71
CA VAL A 289 -2.32 -11.71 -12.90
C VAL A 289 -3.26 -12.75 -13.51
N ALA A 290 -4.43 -12.94 -12.90
CA ALA A 290 -5.38 -13.97 -13.33
C ALA A 290 -6.54 -13.41 -14.18
N ASP A 291 -6.84 -12.13 -14.00
CA ASP A 291 -7.95 -11.43 -14.64
C ASP A 291 -7.39 -10.26 -15.44
N VAL A 292 -7.14 -10.44 -16.73
CA VAL A 292 -6.54 -9.41 -17.60
C VAL A 292 -7.58 -8.95 -18.61
N ALA A 293 -7.94 -7.66 -18.56
CA ALA A 293 -8.87 -7.08 -19.51
C ALA A 293 -8.43 -5.68 -19.98
N GLY A 294 -8.89 -5.29 -21.16
CA GLY A 294 -8.83 -3.90 -21.59
C GLY A 294 -9.79 -3.05 -20.75
N VAL A 295 -9.34 -1.86 -20.36
CA VAL A 295 -10.24 -0.91 -19.69
C VAL A 295 -11.31 -0.48 -20.69
N GLU A 296 -12.58 -0.57 -20.27
CA GLU A 296 -13.70 -0.22 -21.13
C GLU A 296 -13.87 1.29 -21.18
N PHE A 297 -13.66 1.89 -22.36
CA PHE A 297 -13.78 3.33 -22.54
C PHE A 297 -15.10 3.68 -23.28
N PRO A 298 -15.85 4.71 -22.83
CA PRO A 298 -17.00 5.26 -23.56
C PRO A 298 -16.55 5.93 -24.86
N ALA A 299 -17.41 6.65 -25.59
CA ALA A 299 -16.98 7.28 -26.86
C ALA A 299 -15.95 8.42 -26.70
N HIS A 300 -15.84 9.07 -25.53
CA HIS A 300 -14.99 10.26 -25.31
C HIS A 300 -13.90 10.07 -24.24
N GLU A 301 -12.61 10.28 -24.60
CA GLU A 301 -11.46 9.84 -23.78
C GLU A 301 -11.36 10.53 -22.43
N ALA A 302 -11.73 11.81 -22.37
CA ALA A 302 -11.71 12.57 -21.12
C ALA A 302 -12.72 12.07 -20.07
N ALA A 303 -13.68 11.20 -20.44
CA ALA A 303 -14.61 10.62 -19.49
C ALA A 303 -13.95 9.57 -18.58
N GLY A 304 -12.78 9.04 -18.98
CA GLY A 304 -12.21 7.83 -18.37
C GLY A 304 -12.93 6.56 -18.81
N GLY A 305 -12.45 5.42 -18.34
CA GLY A 305 -13.06 4.12 -18.56
C GLY A 305 -13.30 3.38 -17.25
N THR A 306 -13.96 2.23 -17.33
CA THR A 306 -14.26 1.38 -16.17
C THR A 306 -13.60 0.02 -16.30
N TYR A 307 -13.29 -0.58 -15.16
CA TYR A 307 -12.84 -1.96 -15.05
C TYR A 307 -13.56 -2.63 -13.90
N THR A 308 -14.11 -3.82 -14.14
CA THR A 308 -14.80 -4.63 -13.13
C THR A 308 -13.94 -5.83 -12.83
N ALA A 309 -13.59 -6.03 -11.57
CA ALA A 309 -12.73 -7.12 -11.15
C ALA A 309 -13.47 -8.47 -11.19
N ASP A 310 -12.90 -9.49 -11.82
CA ASP A 310 -13.43 -10.87 -11.82
C ASP A 310 -12.85 -11.74 -10.69
N ALA A 311 -11.88 -11.20 -9.95
CA ALA A 311 -11.22 -11.83 -8.80
C ALA A 311 -10.95 -10.82 -7.67
N ASP A 312 -10.69 -11.34 -6.47
CA ASP A 312 -10.16 -10.55 -5.36
C ASP A 312 -8.64 -10.39 -5.51
N GLY A 313 -8.09 -9.21 -5.23
CA GLY A 313 -6.65 -8.99 -5.30
C GLY A 313 -6.24 -7.54 -5.49
N THR A 314 -4.96 -7.32 -5.71
CA THR A 314 -4.40 -6.01 -6.05
C THR A 314 -4.63 -5.69 -7.52
N LEU A 315 -5.03 -4.47 -7.81
CA LEU A 315 -5.22 -3.93 -9.16
C LEU A 315 -3.88 -3.48 -9.73
N PHE A 316 -3.58 -3.94 -10.93
CA PHE A 316 -2.43 -3.57 -11.72
C PHE A 316 -2.85 -2.96 -13.06
N VAL A 317 -1.99 -2.13 -13.63
CA VAL A 317 -2.20 -1.53 -14.95
C VAL A 317 -0.97 -1.65 -15.85
N ARG A 318 -1.17 -1.72 -17.17
CA ARG A 318 -0.09 -1.71 -18.17
C ARG A 318 -0.56 -1.28 -19.55
N ILE A 319 0.37 -1.10 -20.47
CA ILE A 319 0.07 -0.99 -21.91
C ILE A 319 -0.27 -2.37 -22.51
N ASN A 320 -1.22 -2.43 -23.46
CA ASN A 320 -1.54 -3.62 -24.25
C ASN A 320 -0.47 -3.89 -25.29
N ASP A 321 0.68 -4.32 -24.80
CA ASP A 321 1.84 -4.73 -25.58
C ASP A 321 2.73 -5.64 -24.73
N GLN A 322 3.12 -6.79 -25.27
CA GLN A 322 3.86 -7.84 -24.58
C GLN A 322 5.29 -7.41 -24.29
N ASP A 323 5.87 -7.94 -23.21
CA ASP A 323 7.21 -7.57 -22.75
C ASP A 323 8.30 -7.70 -23.82
N ARG A 324 8.18 -8.71 -24.70
CA ARG A 324 9.12 -8.95 -25.81
C ARG A 324 9.05 -7.89 -26.92
N CYS A 325 8.02 -7.04 -26.92
CA CYS A 325 7.73 -6.05 -27.94
C CYS A 325 7.95 -4.60 -27.47
N LEU A 326 8.30 -4.37 -26.19
CA LEU A 326 8.41 -3.02 -25.64
C LEU A 326 9.66 -2.22 -26.10
N GLY A 327 10.54 -2.82 -26.91
CA GLY A 327 11.87 -2.28 -27.20
C GLY A 327 11.88 -1.01 -28.06
N ASP A 328 10.86 -0.82 -28.87
CA ASP A 328 10.62 0.33 -29.75
C ASP A 328 9.51 1.27 -29.27
N ASN A 329 8.90 0.93 -28.13
CA ASN A 329 7.93 1.78 -27.46
C ASN A 329 8.58 3.09 -26.97
N VAL A 330 7.77 4.15 -26.87
CA VAL A 330 8.19 5.35 -26.15
C VAL A 330 7.00 6.08 -25.55
N GLY A 331 7.20 6.67 -24.37
CA GLY A 331 6.22 7.52 -23.71
C GLY A 331 5.68 6.91 -22.42
N LEU A 332 4.78 7.67 -21.82
CA LEU A 332 4.10 7.31 -20.58
C LEU A 332 2.73 7.99 -20.56
N VAL A 333 1.82 7.43 -19.79
CA VAL A 333 0.54 8.03 -19.45
C VAL A 333 0.42 8.10 -17.94
N THR A 334 -0.21 9.15 -17.44
CA THR A 334 -0.63 9.27 -16.05
C THR A 334 -2.14 9.13 -16.01
N VAL A 335 -2.63 8.25 -15.15
CA VAL A 335 -4.05 8.01 -14.94
C VAL A 335 -4.41 8.17 -13.47
N THR A 336 -5.65 8.55 -13.24
CA THR A 336 -6.28 8.50 -11.93
C THR A 336 -7.12 7.23 -11.86
N VAL A 337 -6.89 6.38 -10.86
CA VAL A 337 -7.77 5.26 -10.51
C VAL A 337 -8.68 5.69 -9.36
N THR A 338 -9.97 5.43 -9.47
CA THR A 338 -11.01 5.84 -8.52
C THR A 338 -11.95 4.67 -8.25
N GLU A 339 -12.11 4.23 -7.00
CA GLU A 339 -13.09 3.17 -6.67
C GLU A 339 -14.52 3.65 -6.91
N GLU A 340 -15.41 2.89 -7.55
CA GLU A 340 -16.83 3.25 -7.50
C GLU A 340 -17.47 2.69 -6.23
N VAL A 341 -18.19 3.55 -5.52
CA VAL A 341 -18.95 3.16 -4.34
C VAL A 341 -20.29 2.64 -4.82
N VAL A 342 -20.54 1.35 -4.63
CA VAL A 342 -21.85 0.75 -4.85
C VAL A 342 -22.82 1.38 -3.85
N THR A 343 -23.70 2.24 -4.33
CA THR A 343 -24.81 2.82 -3.56
C THR A 343 -25.96 1.85 -3.43
#